data_AF-A0AAU4V457-F1
#
_entry.id   AF-A0AAU4V457-F1
#
_cell.length_a   1.000
_cell.length_b   1.000
_cell.length_c   1.000
_cell.angle_alpha   90.00
_cell.angle_beta   90.00
_cell.angle_gamma   90.00
#
_symmetry.space_group_name_H-M   'P 1'
#
loop_
_entity.id
_entity.type
_entity.pdbx_description
1 polymer ?
#
loop_
_entity_poly.entity_id
_entity_poly.type
_entity_poly.pdbx_seq_one_letter_code
_entity_poly.pdbx_strand_id
1 'polypeptide(L)'
;MRPPAPQEEVEAWLRDNGWHPGRRERETAEQLVEARVQDSVRQGFPLAPREEVTDFVSRYAGLVFPVPGAPERKFVPDPTMGYADDAEDIVELATDLGHELFPVGYETVEAGIVLMDDIGRFFYLHHTGPYFLGKDEAQALSSLMRGDQDEVDACFV
;
A
#
# COMPACT_ATOMS: atom_id res chain seq x y z
N MET A 1 5.02 17.67 0.37
CA MET A 1 3.71 17.14 -0.05
C MET A 1 2.88 18.16 -0.81
N ARG A 2 2.45 17.82 -2.03
CA ARG A 2 1.34 18.54 -2.68
C ARG A 2 0.06 18.38 -1.84
N PRO A 3 -0.85 19.36 -1.85
CA PRO A 3 -2.15 19.16 -1.26
C PRO A 3 -2.84 17.92 -1.89
N PRO A 4 -3.57 17.12 -1.09
CA PRO A 4 -4.27 15.96 -1.63
C PRO A 4 -5.28 16.41 -2.69
N ALA A 5 -5.52 15.53 -3.66
CA ALA A 5 -6.60 15.67 -4.62
C ALA A 5 -7.94 15.89 -3.89
N PRO A 6 -8.88 16.64 -4.49
CA PRO A 6 -10.26 16.66 -4.01
C PRO A 6 -10.79 15.24 -3.85
N GLN A 7 -11.49 14.96 -2.75
CA GLN A 7 -12.04 13.63 -2.46
C GLN A 7 -12.92 13.12 -3.61
N GLU A 8 -13.69 14.00 -4.25
CA GLU A 8 -14.54 13.65 -5.40
C GLU A 8 -13.73 13.13 -6.61
N GLU A 9 -12.51 13.64 -6.83
CA GLU A 9 -11.63 13.19 -7.91
C GLU A 9 -11.11 11.78 -7.62
N VAL A 10 -10.67 11.51 -6.38
CA VAL A 10 -10.23 10.18 -5.95
C VAL A 10 -11.38 9.18 -6.01
N GLU A 11 -12.56 9.55 -5.53
CA GLU A 11 -13.75 8.69 -5.59
C GLU A 11 -14.17 8.39 -7.03
N ALA A 12 -14.10 9.36 -7.94
CA ALA A 12 -14.39 9.13 -9.36
C ALA A 12 -13.40 8.14 -9.96
N TRP A 13 -12.10 8.31 -9.71
CA TRP A 13 -11.06 7.38 -10.15
C TRP A 13 -11.28 5.96 -9.61
N LEU A 14 -11.64 5.81 -8.33
CA LEU A 14 -11.97 4.52 -7.76
C LEU A 14 -13.18 3.89 -8.46
N ARG A 15 -14.27 4.66 -8.66
CA ARG A 15 -15.51 4.17 -9.28
C ARG A 15 -15.33 3.78 -10.74
N ASP A 16 -14.58 4.56 -11.50
CA ASP A 16 -14.26 4.28 -12.91
C ASP A 16 -13.49 2.96 -13.07
N ASN A 17 -12.85 2.48 -12.00
CA ASN A 17 -12.10 1.22 -11.94
C ASN A 17 -12.82 0.13 -11.12
N GLY A 18 -14.15 0.23 -10.98
CA GLY A 18 -15.00 -0.84 -10.45
C GLY A 18 -15.21 -0.84 -8.93
N TRP A 19 -14.62 0.11 -8.20
CA TRP A 19 -14.92 0.28 -6.78
C TRP A 19 -16.30 0.91 -6.56
N HIS A 20 -16.97 0.55 -5.47
CA HIS A 20 -18.18 1.24 -5.03
C HIS A 20 -18.26 1.28 -3.49
N PRO A 21 -18.96 2.27 -2.90
CA PRO A 21 -19.18 2.30 -1.46
C PRO A 21 -19.78 1.00 -0.95
N GLY A 22 -19.30 0.53 0.22
CA GLY A 22 -19.75 -0.70 0.85
C GLY A 22 -19.14 -2.00 0.29
N ARG A 23 -18.33 -1.95 -0.78
CA ARG A 23 -17.59 -3.11 -1.28
C ARG A 23 -16.66 -3.69 -0.19
N ARG A 24 -16.68 -5.00 -0.02
CA ARG A 24 -15.83 -5.77 0.89
C ARG A 24 -15.63 -7.21 0.37
N GLU A 25 -14.41 -7.56 -0.01
CA GLU A 25 -13.97 -8.91 -0.38
C GLU A 25 -13.19 -9.54 0.78
N ARG A 26 -13.87 -9.75 1.91
CA ARG A 26 -13.18 -10.12 3.17
C ARG A 26 -12.45 -11.46 3.08
N GLU A 27 -13.09 -12.48 2.50
CA GLU A 27 -12.47 -13.81 2.34
C GLU A 27 -11.22 -13.74 1.46
N THR A 28 -11.27 -13.01 0.34
CA THR A 28 -10.12 -12.80 -0.54
C THR A 28 -9.00 -12.05 0.18
N ALA A 29 -9.33 -10.98 0.92
CA ALA A 29 -8.34 -10.22 1.66
C ALA A 29 -7.63 -11.07 2.73
N GLU A 30 -8.38 -11.87 3.49
CA GLU A 30 -7.82 -12.78 4.50
C GLU A 30 -6.86 -13.79 3.86
N GLN A 31 -7.20 -14.34 2.69
CA GLN A 31 -6.32 -15.27 1.95
C GLN A 31 -5.04 -14.60 1.45
N LEU A 32 -5.14 -13.39 0.90
CA LEU A 32 -3.98 -12.64 0.39
C LEU A 32 -3.04 -12.23 1.53
N VAL A 33 -3.60 -11.75 2.65
CA VAL A 33 -2.83 -11.39 3.85
C VAL A 33 -2.13 -12.61 4.42
N GLU A 34 -2.83 -13.74 4.59
CA GLU A 34 -2.24 -14.98 5.05
C GLU A 34 -1.11 -15.46 4.12
N ALA A 35 -1.32 -15.40 2.81
CA ALA A 35 -0.28 -15.76 1.84
C ALA A 35 0.99 -14.91 2.00
N ARG A 36 0.85 -13.60 2.25
CA ARG A 36 1.99 -12.72 2.50
C ARG A 36 2.69 -13.02 3.83
N VAL A 37 1.94 -13.34 4.90
CA VAL A 37 2.51 -13.78 6.18
C VAL A 37 3.35 -15.05 5.97
N GLN A 38 2.79 -16.06 5.32
CA GLN A 38 3.51 -17.31 5.04
C GLN A 38 4.76 -17.06 4.19
N ASP A 39 4.73 -16.10 3.28
CA ASP A 39 5.90 -15.69 2.52
C ASP A 39 6.99 -15.05 3.38
N SER A 40 6.64 -14.07 4.21
CA SER A 40 7.58 -13.42 5.12
C SER A 40 8.25 -14.40 6.10
N VAL A 41 7.51 -15.41 6.56
CA VAL A 41 8.05 -16.51 7.38
C VAL A 41 9.10 -17.32 6.62
N ARG A 42 8.88 -17.60 5.33
CA ARG A 42 9.85 -18.31 4.48
C ARG A 42 11.13 -17.49 4.26
N GLN A 43 11.02 -16.16 4.24
CA GLN A 43 12.16 -15.26 4.14
C GLN A 43 12.93 -15.12 5.47
N GLY A 44 12.36 -15.58 6.60
CA GLY A 44 13.00 -15.52 7.92
C GLY A 44 12.67 -14.25 8.72
N PHE A 45 11.86 -13.35 8.15
CA PHE A 45 11.45 -12.07 8.73
C PHE A 45 9.92 -12.01 8.82
N PRO A 46 9.30 -12.68 9.81
CA PRO A 46 7.84 -12.81 9.87
C PRO A 46 7.17 -11.45 10.08
N LEU A 47 6.26 -11.10 9.17
CA LEU A 47 5.40 -9.93 9.28
C LEU A 47 4.10 -10.29 10.02
N ALA A 48 3.64 -9.41 10.91
CA ALA A 48 2.40 -9.60 11.66
C ALA A 48 1.27 -8.78 11.02
N PRO A 49 0.18 -9.41 10.56
CA PRO A 49 -0.95 -8.68 9.99
C PRO A 49 -1.81 -8.06 11.10
N ARG A 50 -2.56 -7.01 10.75
CA ARG A 50 -3.55 -6.36 11.62
C ARG A 50 -4.92 -6.34 10.94
N GLU A 51 -6.00 -6.21 11.72
CA GLU A 51 -7.36 -6.15 11.18
C GLU A 51 -7.54 -4.96 10.21
N GLU A 52 -6.87 -3.84 10.46
CA GLU A 52 -6.92 -2.65 9.60
C GLU A 52 -6.34 -2.90 8.22
N VAL A 53 -5.29 -3.73 8.12
CA VAL A 53 -4.69 -4.16 6.85
C VAL A 53 -5.70 -5.02 6.09
N THR A 54 -6.28 -6.02 6.75
CA THR A 54 -7.28 -6.90 6.14
C THR A 54 -8.52 -6.12 5.71
N ASP A 55 -9.00 -5.17 6.52
CA ASP A 55 -10.13 -4.32 6.15
C ASP A 55 -9.77 -3.45 4.95
N PHE A 56 -8.61 -2.77 4.92
CA PHE A 56 -8.15 -2.00 3.75
C PHE A 56 -8.12 -2.88 2.49
N VAL A 57 -7.42 -4.01 2.52
CA VAL A 57 -7.31 -4.93 1.38
C VAL A 57 -8.70 -5.40 0.95
N SER A 58 -9.62 -5.68 1.87
CA SER A 58 -10.98 -6.13 1.53
C SER A 58 -11.78 -5.09 0.74
N ARG A 59 -11.52 -3.78 0.89
CA ARG A 59 -12.22 -2.74 0.12
C ARG A 59 -11.82 -2.77 -1.34
N TYR A 60 -10.60 -3.20 -1.64
CA TYR A 60 -9.96 -2.99 -2.93
C TYR A 60 -9.46 -4.26 -3.63
N ALA A 61 -9.41 -5.41 -2.95
CA ALA A 61 -8.89 -6.66 -3.48
C ALA A 61 -9.54 -7.03 -4.83
N GLY A 62 -8.72 -7.47 -5.78
CA GLY A 62 -9.15 -7.83 -7.14
C GLY A 62 -9.38 -6.64 -8.09
N LEU A 63 -9.25 -5.39 -7.61
CA LEU A 63 -9.28 -4.20 -8.45
C LEU A 63 -7.86 -3.81 -8.89
N VAL A 64 -7.79 -3.04 -9.97
CA VAL A 64 -6.54 -2.48 -10.49
C VAL A 64 -6.81 -1.03 -10.82
N PHE A 65 -5.92 -0.14 -10.38
CA PHE A 65 -6.11 1.29 -10.52
C PHE A 65 -4.98 1.93 -11.34
N PRO A 66 -5.19 2.17 -12.65
CA PRO A 66 -4.22 2.85 -13.50
C PRO A 66 -4.04 4.31 -13.08
N VAL A 67 -2.80 4.81 -13.15
CA VAL A 67 -2.48 6.22 -12.90
C VAL A 67 -2.98 7.06 -14.09
N PRO A 68 -3.83 8.08 -13.87
CA PRO A 68 -4.23 9.01 -14.92
C PRO A 68 -3.03 9.64 -15.63
N GLY A 69 -3.01 9.55 -16.96
CA GLY A 69 -1.92 10.07 -17.79
C GLY A 69 -0.69 9.15 -17.94
N ALA A 70 -0.63 8.06 -17.17
CA ALA A 70 0.41 7.02 -17.25
C ALA A 70 -0.22 5.63 -17.00
N PRO A 71 -1.15 5.15 -17.86
CA PRO A 71 -1.96 3.96 -17.60
C PRO A 71 -1.19 2.64 -17.54
N GLU A 72 0.07 2.64 -17.99
CA GLU A 72 1.03 1.56 -17.79
C GLU A 72 1.43 1.40 -16.31
N ARG A 73 1.42 2.50 -15.54
CA ARG A 73 1.60 2.51 -14.09
C ARG A 73 0.27 2.26 -13.40
N LYS A 74 0.24 1.30 -12.50
CA LYS A 74 -1.01 0.85 -11.86
C LYS A 74 -0.74 0.52 -10.40
N PHE A 75 -1.65 0.95 -9.54
CA PHE A 75 -1.73 0.45 -8.18
C PHE A 75 -2.60 -0.81 -8.13
N VAL A 76 -2.07 -1.87 -7.52
CA VAL A 76 -2.76 -3.13 -7.28
C VAL A 76 -2.81 -3.38 -5.76
N PRO A 77 -3.99 -3.33 -5.12
CA PRO A 77 -4.18 -3.60 -3.70
C PRO A 77 -4.15 -5.11 -3.41
N ASP A 78 -2.98 -5.69 -3.62
CA ASP A 78 -2.67 -7.09 -3.39
C ASP A 78 -1.35 -7.16 -2.59
N PRO A 79 -1.39 -7.61 -1.32
CA PRO A 79 -0.21 -7.65 -0.47
C PRO A 79 0.78 -8.78 -0.81
N THR A 80 0.47 -9.64 -1.78
CA THR A 80 1.27 -10.86 -2.07
C THR A 80 2.47 -10.61 -2.98
N MET A 81 2.55 -9.43 -3.61
CA MET A 81 3.74 -9.05 -4.37
C MET A 81 4.88 -8.72 -3.41
N GLY A 82 6.02 -9.36 -3.65
CA GLY A 82 7.27 -9.11 -2.95
C GLY A 82 8.45 -9.59 -3.79
N TYR A 83 9.64 -9.11 -3.47
CA TYR A 83 10.90 -9.59 -4.03
C TYR A 83 11.69 -10.36 -2.96
N ALA A 84 12.79 -11.01 -3.35
CA ALA A 84 13.64 -11.71 -2.39
C ALA A 84 14.16 -10.70 -1.34
N ASP A 85 14.06 -11.07 -0.07
CA ASP A 85 14.50 -10.29 1.08
C ASP A 85 13.69 -9.00 1.36
N ASP A 86 12.56 -8.80 0.67
CA ASP A 86 11.68 -7.64 0.92
C ASP A 86 11.12 -7.60 2.35
N ALA A 87 10.98 -8.76 3.01
CA ALA A 87 10.51 -8.84 4.38
C ALA A 87 11.57 -8.30 5.37
N GLU A 88 12.86 -8.45 5.07
CA GLU A 88 13.95 -7.84 5.84
C GLU A 88 13.87 -6.31 5.74
N ASP A 89 13.80 -5.78 4.52
CA ASP A 89 13.68 -4.34 4.25
C ASP A 89 12.48 -3.71 5.00
N ILE A 90 11.34 -4.40 5.01
CA ILE A 90 10.13 -3.93 5.71
C ILE A 90 10.34 -3.92 7.23
N VAL A 91 11.01 -4.93 7.80
CA VAL A 91 11.30 -5.00 9.24
C VAL A 91 12.32 -3.94 9.65
N GLU A 92 13.35 -3.70 8.83
CA GLU A 92 14.31 -2.62 9.05
C GLU A 92 13.61 -1.27 9.03
N LEU A 93 12.79 -0.99 8.01
CA LEU A 93 12.03 0.26 7.93
C LEU A 93 11.05 0.43 9.10
N ALA A 94 10.36 -0.64 9.50
CA ALA A 94 9.47 -0.62 10.65
C ALA A 94 10.23 -0.26 11.95
N THR A 95 11.45 -0.79 12.09
CA THR A 95 12.33 -0.49 13.22
C THR A 95 12.75 0.97 13.23
N ASP A 96 13.17 1.51 12.08
CA ASP A 96 13.59 2.90 11.93
C ASP A 96 12.44 3.90 12.18
N LEU A 97 11.22 3.55 11.76
CA LEU A 97 10.03 4.34 12.04
C LEU A 97 9.55 4.19 13.49
N GLY A 98 9.90 3.11 14.18
CA GLY A 98 9.33 2.74 15.48
C GLY A 98 7.87 2.31 15.40
N HIS A 99 7.41 1.87 14.22
CA HIS A 99 6.02 1.52 13.92
C HIS A 99 5.95 0.25 13.08
N GLU A 100 5.01 -0.63 13.39
CA GLU A 100 4.81 -1.88 12.66
C GLU A 100 4.29 -1.61 11.23
N LEU A 101 4.92 -2.23 10.23
CA LEU A 101 4.51 -2.11 8.82
C LEU A 101 3.98 -3.42 8.26
N PHE A 102 3.02 -3.31 7.35
CA PHE A 102 2.53 -4.46 6.58
C PHE A 102 2.20 -4.07 5.13
N PRO A 103 2.51 -4.93 4.13
CA PRO A 103 2.13 -4.72 2.73
C PRO A 103 0.61 -4.70 2.51
N VAL A 104 0.14 -3.78 1.69
CA VAL A 104 -1.28 -3.65 1.30
C VAL A 104 -1.48 -3.62 -0.21
N GLY A 105 -0.40 -3.54 -0.98
CA GLY A 105 -0.46 -3.49 -2.44
C GLY A 105 0.89 -3.19 -3.06
N TYR A 106 0.91 -2.95 -4.37
CA TYR A 106 2.11 -2.61 -5.11
C TYR A 106 1.82 -1.75 -6.35
N GLU A 107 2.87 -1.11 -6.87
CA GLU A 107 2.85 -0.44 -8.18
C GLU A 107 3.49 -1.34 -9.26
N THR A 108 2.89 -1.44 -10.44
CA THR A 108 3.24 -2.46 -11.43
C THR A 108 4.50 -2.21 -12.26
N VAL A 109 4.98 -0.97 -12.40
CA VAL A 109 6.11 -0.64 -13.29
C VAL A 109 7.43 -0.80 -12.57
N GLU A 110 7.57 -0.18 -11.40
CA GLU A 110 8.80 -0.24 -10.62
C GLU A 110 8.77 -1.33 -9.52
N ALA A 111 7.66 -2.07 -9.45
CA ALA A 111 7.42 -3.11 -8.44
C ALA A 111 7.63 -2.62 -7.00
N GLY A 112 7.33 -1.35 -6.71
CA GLY A 112 7.41 -0.86 -5.34
C GLY A 112 6.21 -1.28 -4.51
N ILE A 113 6.46 -1.59 -3.25
CA ILE A 113 5.49 -2.16 -2.31
C ILE A 113 4.82 -1.03 -1.53
N VAL A 114 3.50 -1.02 -1.49
CA VAL A 114 2.72 -0.10 -0.66
C VAL A 114 2.55 -0.72 0.72
N LEU A 115 3.00 -0.01 1.75
CA LEU A 115 2.97 -0.42 3.15
C LEU A 115 2.00 0.45 3.95
N MET A 116 1.43 -0.12 5.01
CA MET A 116 0.57 0.58 5.97
C MET A 116 1.09 0.35 7.40
N ASP A 117 1.13 1.41 8.21
CA ASP A 117 1.52 1.33 9.62
C ASP A 117 0.35 1.25 10.61
N ASP A 118 0.66 1.05 11.89
CA ASP A 118 -0.31 0.85 12.99
C ASP A 118 -1.11 2.10 13.34
N ILE A 119 -0.71 3.27 12.85
CA ILE A 119 -1.45 4.53 13.01
C ILE A 119 -2.15 4.99 11.72
N GLY A 120 -2.12 4.17 10.67
CA GLY A 120 -2.85 4.38 9.42
C GLY A 120 -2.12 5.23 8.37
N ARG A 121 -0.81 5.45 8.53
CA ARG A 121 0.05 6.06 7.52
C ARG A 121 0.41 5.05 6.43
N PHE A 122 0.70 5.56 5.25
CA PHE A 122 1.08 4.77 4.09
C PHE A 122 2.45 5.16 3.55
N PHE A 123 3.19 4.15 3.12
CA PHE A 123 4.53 4.26 2.60
C PHE A 123 4.66 3.50 1.28
N TYR A 124 5.66 3.86 0.48
CA TYR A 124 6.03 3.18 -0.74
C TYR A 124 7.49 2.75 -0.62
N LEU A 125 7.72 1.45 -0.52
CA LEU A 125 9.06 0.87 -0.50
C LEU A 125 9.53 0.62 -1.93
N HIS A 126 10.62 1.26 -2.31
CA HIS A 126 11.19 1.21 -3.65
C HIS A 126 12.70 0.97 -3.59
N HIS A 127 13.30 0.51 -4.69
CA HIS A 127 14.74 0.20 -4.72
C HIS A 127 15.65 1.42 -4.48
N THR A 128 15.14 2.65 -4.61
CA THR A 128 15.86 3.88 -4.28
C THR A 128 15.63 4.34 -2.84
N GLY A 129 14.78 3.65 -2.07
CA GLY A 129 14.46 3.95 -0.70
C GLY A 129 12.96 3.98 -0.42
N PRO A 130 12.57 4.15 0.86
CA PRO A 130 11.20 4.35 1.28
C PRO A 130 10.71 5.78 1.00
N TYR A 131 9.43 5.90 0.64
CA TYR A 131 8.75 7.17 0.40
C TYR A 131 7.45 7.24 1.19
N PHE A 132 7.05 8.44 1.61
CA PHE A 132 5.79 8.67 2.29
C PHE A 132 4.67 8.95 1.28
N LEU A 133 3.57 8.20 1.39
CA LEU A 133 2.40 8.36 0.53
C LEU A 133 1.31 9.23 1.18
N GLY A 134 1.15 9.16 2.49
CA GLY A 134 0.09 9.90 3.16
C GLY A 134 -0.12 9.49 4.59
N LYS A 135 -0.70 10.40 5.38
CA LYS A 135 -1.01 10.15 6.79
C LYS A 135 -2.29 9.34 7.03
N ASP A 136 -3.05 9.12 5.97
CA ASP A 136 -4.33 8.44 5.95
C ASP A 136 -4.58 7.89 4.54
N GLU A 137 -5.61 7.04 4.42
CA GLU A 137 -6.03 6.39 3.16
C GLU A 137 -6.32 7.41 2.04
N ALA A 138 -6.98 8.53 2.37
CA ALA A 138 -7.36 9.52 1.36
C ALA A 138 -6.12 10.20 0.75
N GLN A 139 -5.14 10.54 1.58
CA GLN A 139 -3.87 11.09 1.10
C GLN A 139 -3.07 10.04 0.32
N ALA A 140 -3.00 8.80 0.81
CA ALA A 140 -2.26 7.73 0.16
C ALA A 140 -2.80 7.44 -1.25
N LEU A 141 -4.13 7.30 -1.39
CA LEU A 141 -4.79 7.08 -2.67
C LEU A 141 -4.62 8.28 -3.61
N SER A 142 -4.66 9.51 -3.09
CA SER A 142 -4.36 10.70 -3.87
C SER A 142 -2.93 10.68 -4.42
N SER A 143 -1.95 10.32 -3.59
CA SER A 143 -0.53 10.23 -3.97
C SER A 143 -0.31 9.15 -5.04
N LEU A 144 -0.91 7.97 -4.86
CA LEU A 144 -0.88 6.89 -5.84
C LEU A 144 -1.54 7.29 -7.17
N MET A 145 -2.72 7.93 -7.11
CA MET A 145 -3.43 8.42 -8.30
C MET A 145 -2.62 9.49 -9.06
N ARG A 146 -1.91 10.39 -8.37
CA ARG A 146 -1.12 11.44 -9.03
C ARG A 146 0.29 10.99 -9.42
N GLY A 147 0.76 9.84 -8.92
CA GLY A 147 2.15 9.42 -9.02
C GLY A 147 3.11 10.32 -8.22
N ASP A 148 2.61 10.97 -7.17
CA ASP A 148 3.37 11.88 -6.31
C ASP A 148 3.88 11.11 -5.07
N GLN A 149 5.15 11.27 -4.70
CA GLN A 149 5.80 10.62 -3.55
C GLN A 149 6.78 11.61 -2.90
N ASP A 150 6.82 11.69 -1.57
CA ASP A 150 7.83 12.47 -0.83
C ASP A 150 8.85 11.52 -0.18
N GLU A 151 10.11 11.95 -0.02
CA GLU A 151 11.12 11.19 0.74
C GLU A 151 10.67 10.97 2.20
N VAL A 152 10.96 9.79 2.77
CA VAL A 152 10.49 9.39 4.11
C VAL A 152 10.99 10.30 5.25
N ASP A 153 12.05 11.08 5.02
CA ASP A 153 12.69 11.95 6.01
C ASP A 153 11.72 12.97 6.64
N ALA A 154 10.58 13.24 6.00
CA ALA A 154 9.51 14.08 6.54
C ALA A 154 8.66 13.41 7.65
N CYS A 155 8.86 12.12 7.93
CA CYS A 155 8.03 11.31 8.84
C CYS A 155 8.65 11.01 10.21
N PHE A 156 9.92 11.35 10.42
CA PHE A 156 10.58 11.26 11.72
C PHE A 156 10.10 12.43 12.62
N VAL A 157 8.93 12.27 13.25
CA VAL A 157 8.43 13.20 14.28
C VAL A 157 8.01 12.42 15.52
#